data_AF-A0A4V2MAC4-F1
#
_entry.id   AF-A0A4V2MAC4-F1
#
_cell.length_a   1.000
_cell.length_b   1.000
_cell.length_c   1.000
_cell.angle_alpha   90.00
_cell.angle_beta   90.00
_cell.angle_gamma   90.00
#
_symmetry.space_group_name_H-M   'P 1'
#
loop_
_entity.id
_entity.type
_entity.pdbx_description
1 polymer ?
#
loop_
_entity_poly.entity_id
_entity_poly.type
_entity_poly.pdbx_seq_one_letter_code
_entity_poly.pdbx_strand_id
1 'polypeptide(L)'
;MQNRDEALAVVAVAMNRSLGVDLSNEQIAIAYALCDQLSGRRRWRASSSIPPLNARLAVRRDRSLAAALPAFWAAMSGNVYVLVADDASAREDVELYRAIDDHLGGKIGVELDERGPEDLVDPRADQAGILIGADRIPPQSHQSLIVCLSPAATKRACRIRGGAGLPDL
;
A
#
# COMPACT_ATOMS: atom_id res chain seq x y z
N MET A 1 10.85 -16.61 9.04
CA MET A 1 10.86 -15.18 8.67
C MET A 1 11.29 -15.13 7.20
N GLN A 2 10.36 -14.95 6.27
CA GLN A 2 10.71 -14.80 4.86
C GLN A 2 11.66 -13.61 4.71
N ASN A 3 12.67 -13.75 3.86
CA ASN A 3 13.57 -12.65 3.54
C ASN A 3 12.76 -11.55 2.82
N ARG A 4 12.89 -10.30 3.26
CA ARG A 4 12.18 -9.16 2.65
C ARG A 4 12.41 -9.11 1.15
N ASP A 5 13.63 -9.37 0.72
CA ASP A 5 14.00 -9.29 -0.70
C ASP A 5 13.32 -10.39 -1.51
N GLU A 6 13.18 -11.59 -0.96
CA GLU A 6 12.43 -12.69 -1.59
C GLU A 6 10.95 -12.38 -1.67
N ALA A 7 10.35 -11.86 -0.59
CA ALA A 7 8.94 -11.49 -0.57
C ALA A 7 8.63 -10.38 -1.60
N LEU A 8 9.44 -9.33 -1.64
CA LEU A 8 9.28 -8.25 -2.61
C LEU A 8 9.52 -8.74 -4.05
N ALA A 9 10.49 -9.64 -4.28
CA ALA A 9 10.71 -10.22 -5.60
C ALA A 9 9.51 -11.06 -6.07
N VAL A 10 8.91 -11.87 -5.18
CA VAL A 10 7.70 -12.65 -5.50
C VAL A 10 6.55 -11.73 -5.89
N VAL A 11 6.32 -10.66 -5.13
CA VAL A 11 5.26 -9.68 -5.46
C VAL A 11 5.58 -8.96 -6.77
N ALA A 12 6.82 -8.54 -7.01
CA ALA A 12 7.21 -7.90 -8.28
C ALA A 12 6.99 -8.83 -9.48
N VAL A 13 7.31 -10.11 -9.36
CA VAL A 13 7.02 -11.12 -10.40
C VAL A 13 5.52 -11.29 -10.60
N ALA A 14 4.73 -11.31 -9.52
CA ALA A 14 3.27 -11.36 -9.62
C ALA A 14 2.72 -10.13 -10.34
N MET A 15 3.24 -8.93 -10.06
CA MET A 15 2.87 -7.69 -10.75
C MET A 15 3.19 -7.73 -12.24
N ASN A 16 4.38 -8.22 -12.62
CA ASN A 16 4.73 -8.40 -14.02
C ASN A 16 3.77 -9.37 -14.73
N ARG A 17 3.46 -10.51 -14.10
CA ARG A 17 2.58 -11.54 -14.71
C ARG A 17 1.11 -11.12 -14.78
N SER A 18 0.62 -10.43 -13.76
CA SER A 18 -0.77 -10.00 -13.65
C SER A 18 -1.08 -8.75 -14.45
N LEU A 19 -0.17 -7.76 -14.44
CA LEU A 19 -0.40 -6.44 -15.01
C LEU A 19 0.41 -6.17 -16.28
N GLY A 20 1.38 -7.03 -16.61
CA GLY A 20 2.29 -6.81 -17.74
C GLY A 20 3.28 -5.67 -17.50
N VAL A 21 3.57 -5.33 -16.23
CA VAL A 21 4.38 -4.17 -15.86
C VAL A 21 5.70 -4.58 -15.24
N ASP A 22 6.80 -4.06 -15.78
CA ASP A 22 8.09 -4.06 -15.12
C ASP A 22 8.25 -2.81 -14.24
N LEU A 23 8.52 -3.02 -12.96
CA LEU A 23 8.68 -1.91 -12.03
C LEU A 23 9.98 -1.16 -12.29
N SER A 24 9.90 0.17 -12.32
CA SER A 24 11.06 1.03 -12.45
C SER A 24 11.92 1.02 -11.19
N ASN A 25 13.18 1.44 -11.34
CA ASN A 25 14.09 1.60 -10.20
C ASN A 25 13.53 2.57 -9.15
N GLU A 26 12.84 3.63 -9.58
CA GLU A 26 12.14 4.56 -8.70
C GLU A 26 11.04 3.87 -7.89
N GLN A 27 10.19 3.05 -8.54
CA GLN A 27 9.11 2.33 -7.85
C GLN A 27 9.67 1.33 -6.85
N ILE A 28 10.72 0.58 -7.22
CA ILE A 28 11.41 -0.36 -6.32
C ILE A 28 12.03 0.41 -5.14
N ALA A 29 12.76 1.50 -5.40
CA ALA A 29 13.39 2.29 -4.34
C ALA A 29 12.36 2.89 -3.37
N ILE A 30 11.22 3.36 -3.88
CA ILE A 30 10.10 3.84 -3.06
C ILE A 30 9.52 2.69 -2.22
N ALA A 31 9.28 1.52 -2.82
CA ALA A 31 8.77 0.35 -2.10
C ALA A 31 9.68 -0.04 -0.93
N TYR A 32 10.99 -0.09 -1.14
CA TYR A 32 11.96 -0.35 -0.08
C TYR A 32 11.93 0.71 1.03
N ALA A 33 11.81 1.99 0.66
CA ALA A 33 11.69 3.07 1.63
C ALA A 33 10.40 2.96 2.46
N LEU A 34 9.28 2.59 1.83
CA LEU A 34 8.01 2.33 2.52
C LEU A 34 8.13 1.12 3.47
N CYS A 35 8.74 0.00 3.05
CA CYS A 35 9.02 -1.13 3.94
C CYS A 35 9.87 -0.73 5.16
N ASP A 36 10.87 0.12 4.96
CA ASP A 36 11.70 0.68 6.05
C ASP A 36 10.83 1.52 7.01
N GLN A 37 9.94 2.39 6.51
CA GLN A 37 8.99 3.15 7.33
C GLN A 37 8.05 2.24 8.13
N LEU A 38 7.44 1.23 7.49
CA LEU A 38 6.54 0.25 8.12
C LEU A 38 7.24 -0.52 9.25
N SER A 39 8.49 -0.95 9.01
CA SER A 39 9.31 -1.65 10.00
C SER A 39 9.83 -0.74 11.12
N GLY A 40 9.64 0.57 11.02
CA GLY A 40 10.30 1.57 11.87
C GLY A 40 11.82 1.63 11.69
N ARG A 41 12.38 0.93 10.70
CA ARG A 41 13.81 0.90 10.43
C ARG A 41 14.18 2.09 9.56
N ARG A 42 15.26 2.80 9.91
CA ARG A 42 15.79 3.93 9.09
C ARG A 42 14.71 4.96 8.69
N ARG A 43 13.67 5.12 9.51
CA ARG A 43 12.48 5.93 9.20
C ARG A 43 12.83 7.34 8.70
N TRP A 44 13.83 7.98 9.31
CA TRP A 44 14.32 9.29 8.87
C TRP A 44 14.89 9.28 7.44
N ARG A 45 15.70 8.26 7.08
CA ARG A 45 16.25 8.15 5.72
C ARG A 45 15.15 7.89 4.70
N ALA A 46 14.21 7.00 5.03
CA ALA A 46 13.09 6.69 4.15
C ALA A 46 12.19 7.92 3.92
N SER A 47 11.87 8.67 4.97
CA SER A 47 11.10 9.92 4.85
C SER A 47 11.80 10.98 4.00
N SER A 48 13.13 11.00 3.97
CA SER A 48 13.91 11.92 3.15
C SER A 48 14.09 11.45 1.69
N SER A 49 14.08 10.12 1.44
CA SER A 49 14.28 9.55 0.10
C SER A 49 13.00 9.47 -0.73
N ILE A 50 11.84 9.30 -0.10
CA ILE A 50 10.55 9.16 -0.81
C ILE A 50 10.20 10.41 -1.62
N PRO A 51 10.26 11.66 -1.10
CA PRO A 51 9.83 12.84 -1.85
C PRO A 51 10.52 13.05 -3.21
N PRO A 52 11.87 13.01 -3.33
CA PRO A 52 12.54 13.21 -4.63
C PRO A 52 12.32 12.06 -5.62
N LEU A 53 12.08 10.83 -5.14
CA LEU A 53 11.74 9.70 -6.01
C LEU A 53 10.28 9.81 -6.49
N ASN A 54 9.39 10.14 -5.56
CA ASN A 54 7.98 10.33 -5.83
C ASN A 54 7.74 11.43 -6.87
N ALA A 55 8.53 12.53 -6.80
CA ALA A 55 8.58 13.62 -7.78
C ALA A 55 8.77 13.15 -9.24
N ARG A 56 9.33 11.96 -9.45
CA ARG A 56 9.60 11.37 -10.78
C ARG A 56 8.48 10.46 -11.25
N LEU A 57 7.57 10.04 -10.38
CA LEU A 57 6.38 9.27 -10.75
C LEU A 57 5.32 10.26 -11.23
N ALA A 58 5.19 10.43 -12.55
CA ALA A 58 4.34 11.46 -13.14
C ALA A 58 2.84 11.12 -13.03
N VAL A 59 2.50 9.83 -13.06
CA VAL A 59 1.12 9.36 -13.02
C VAL A 59 0.82 8.65 -11.70
N ARG A 60 -0.42 8.82 -11.22
CA ARG A 60 -0.90 8.16 -10.00
C ARG A 60 -0.71 6.65 -10.03
N ARG A 61 -1.01 6.00 -11.16
CA ARG A 61 -0.87 4.55 -11.31
C ARG A 61 0.53 4.06 -10.93
N ASP A 62 1.59 4.83 -11.24
CA ASP A 62 2.95 4.44 -10.89
C ASP A 62 3.20 4.45 -9.38
N ARG A 63 2.54 5.38 -8.67
CA ARG A 63 2.58 5.46 -7.20
C ARG A 63 1.80 4.29 -6.58
N SER A 64 0.62 3.95 -7.12
CA SER A 64 -0.13 2.77 -6.71
C SER A 64 0.70 1.48 -6.88
N LEU A 65 1.40 1.33 -8.00
CA LEU A 65 2.30 0.21 -8.24
C LEU A 65 3.46 0.18 -7.22
N ALA A 66 4.08 1.33 -6.93
CA ALA A 66 5.12 1.41 -5.92
C ALA A 66 4.62 1.07 -4.50
N ALA A 67 3.36 1.39 -4.20
CA ALA A 67 2.70 1.11 -2.92
C ALA A 67 2.22 -0.35 -2.79
N ALA A 68 1.98 -1.06 -3.90
CA ALA A 68 1.53 -2.45 -3.88
C ALA A 68 2.57 -3.38 -3.25
N LEU A 69 3.84 -3.23 -3.62
CA LEU A 69 4.95 -4.02 -3.07
C LEU A 69 4.98 -4.05 -1.53
N PRO A 70 5.09 -2.91 -0.83
CA PRO A 70 5.11 -2.90 0.63
C PRO A 70 3.75 -3.30 1.24
N ALA A 71 2.63 -3.09 0.54
CA ALA A 71 1.32 -3.52 1.01
C ALA A 71 1.22 -5.04 1.10
N PHE A 72 1.54 -5.74 0.01
CA PHE A 72 1.54 -7.20 0.00
C PHE A 72 2.58 -7.79 0.96
N TRP A 73 3.77 -7.20 1.03
CA TRP A 73 4.78 -7.65 1.99
C TRP A 73 4.32 -7.52 3.44
N ALA A 74 3.69 -6.40 3.81
CA ALA A 74 3.14 -6.21 5.15
C ALA A 74 1.94 -7.13 5.40
N ALA A 75 1.12 -7.37 4.38
CA ALA A 75 -0.07 -8.23 4.45
C ALA A 75 0.26 -9.69 4.76
N MET A 76 1.46 -10.16 4.39
CA MET A 76 1.94 -11.49 4.76
C MET A 76 2.12 -11.69 6.28
N SER A 77 2.15 -10.61 7.06
CA SER A 77 2.39 -10.64 8.52
C SER A 77 1.26 -10.04 9.35
N GLY A 78 0.19 -9.53 8.73
CA GLY A 78 -0.95 -8.91 9.41
C GLY A 78 -1.74 -8.02 8.47
N ASN A 79 -2.83 -7.42 8.95
CA ASN A 79 -3.73 -6.68 8.07
C ASN A 79 -3.20 -5.27 7.76
N VAL A 80 -3.34 -4.84 6.51
CA VAL A 80 -2.85 -3.59 5.95
C VAL A 80 -4.01 -2.75 5.45
N TYR A 81 -4.05 -1.49 5.88
CA TYR A 81 -4.97 -0.52 5.30
C TYR A 81 -4.23 0.33 4.28
N VAL A 82 -4.75 0.39 3.06
CA VAL A 82 -4.24 1.28 2.01
C VAL A 82 -5.19 2.46 1.92
N LEU A 83 -4.71 3.64 2.26
CA LEU A 83 -5.53 4.85 2.23
C LEU A 83 -5.30 5.60 0.92
N VAL A 84 -6.35 6.05 0.27
CA VAL A 84 -6.24 6.84 -0.95
C VAL A 84 -7.05 8.12 -0.86
N ALA A 85 -7.00 8.98 -1.88
CA ALA A 85 -7.66 10.30 -1.82
C ALA A 85 -9.16 10.21 -1.86
N ASP A 86 -9.68 9.35 -2.72
CA ASP A 86 -11.10 9.30 -3.04
C ASP A 86 -11.53 7.88 -3.39
N ASP A 87 -12.84 7.63 -3.33
CA ASP A 87 -13.40 6.30 -3.53
C ASP A 87 -13.20 5.79 -4.96
N ALA A 88 -13.10 6.69 -5.95
CA ALA A 88 -12.81 6.31 -7.34
C ALA A 88 -11.40 5.70 -7.42
N SER A 89 -10.46 6.35 -6.75
CA SER A 89 -9.11 5.86 -6.62
C SER A 89 -9.05 4.54 -5.87
N ALA A 90 -9.82 4.40 -4.80
CA ALA A 90 -9.85 3.16 -4.01
C ALA A 90 -10.32 1.98 -4.87
N ARG A 91 -11.35 2.18 -5.70
CA ARG A 91 -11.84 1.16 -6.64
C ARG A 91 -10.78 0.74 -7.65
N GLU A 92 -10.10 1.70 -8.27
CA GLU A 92 -9.03 1.40 -9.24
C GLU A 92 -7.87 0.62 -8.60
N ASP A 93 -7.47 0.98 -7.37
CA ASP A 93 -6.38 0.29 -6.67
C ASP A 93 -6.80 -1.10 -6.18
N VAL A 94 -8.06 -1.30 -5.79
CA VAL A 94 -8.59 -2.63 -5.45
C VAL A 94 -8.54 -3.56 -6.65
N GLU A 95 -8.95 -3.10 -7.83
CA GLU A 95 -8.84 -3.90 -9.05
C GLU A 95 -7.39 -4.26 -9.38
N LEU A 96 -6.48 -3.28 -9.26
CA LEU A 96 -5.05 -3.49 -9.47
C LEU A 96 -4.48 -4.52 -8.48
N TYR A 97 -4.82 -4.40 -7.20
CA TYR A 97 -4.27 -5.25 -6.15
C TYR A 97 -4.90 -6.65 -6.19
N ARG A 98 -6.18 -6.79 -6.51
CA ARG A 98 -6.81 -8.11 -6.72
C ARG A 98 -6.13 -8.90 -7.83
N ALA A 99 -5.79 -8.26 -8.96
CA ALA A 99 -5.06 -8.93 -10.04
C ALA A 99 -3.70 -9.48 -9.58
N ILE A 100 -3.02 -8.77 -8.68
CA ILE A 100 -1.76 -9.21 -8.06
C ILE A 100 -2.03 -10.37 -7.10
N ASP A 101 -3.03 -10.26 -6.21
CA ASP A 101 -3.37 -11.29 -5.23
C ASP A 101 -3.79 -12.61 -5.92
N ASP A 102 -4.60 -12.54 -6.97
CA ASP A 102 -4.99 -13.71 -7.77
C ASP A 102 -3.77 -14.48 -8.28
N HIS A 103 -2.72 -13.77 -8.71
CA HIS A 103 -1.45 -14.38 -9.14
C HIS A 103 -0.61 -14.92 -7.99
N LEU A 104 -0.80 -14.38 -6.77
CA LEU A 104 -0.23 -14.92 -5.53
C LEU A 104 -1.08 -16.07 -4.95
N GLY A 105 -2.19 -16.42 -5.60
CA GLY A 105 -3.09 -17.51 -5.23
C GLY A 105 -4.26 -17.09 -4.34
N GLY A 106 -4.60 -15.80 -4.27
CA GLY A 106 -5.80 -15.26 -3.61
C GLY A 106 -5.81 -15.42 -2.09
N LYS A 107 -4.64 -15.50 -1.47
CA LYS A 107 -4.49 -15.81 -0.04
C LYS A 107 -4.47 -14.59 0.85
N ILE A 108 -4.12 -13.43 0.30
CA ILE A 108 -4.02 -12.20 1.08
C ILE A 108 -5.42 -11.62 1.29
N GLY A 109 -6.28 -11.66 0.27
CA GLY A 109 -7.60 -11.06 0.32
C GLY A 109 -7.50 -9.54 0.22
N VAL A 110 -7.98 -9.01 -0.89
CA VAL A 110 -7.97 -7.57 -1.20
C VAL A 110 -9.41 -7.09 -1.30
N GLU A 111 -9.79 -6.16 -0.41
CA GLU A 111 -11.14 -5.62 -0.35
C GLU A 111 -11.17 -4.10 -0.41
N LEU A 112 -12.27 -3.58 -0.96
CA LEU A 112 -12.61 -2.16 -0.89
C LEU A 112 -13.25 -1.89 0.48
N ASP A 113 -12.85 -0.79 1.11
CA ASP A 113 -13.52 -0.26 2.29
C ASP A 113 -14.83 0.43 1.87
N GLU A 114 -15.93 -0.31 1.94
CA GLU A 114 -17.28 0.17 1.63
C GLU A 114 -17.99 0.82 2.82
N ARG A 115 -17.33 0.93 3.99
CA ARG A 115 -17.93 1.53 5.19
C ARG A 115 -18.47 2.91 4.86
N GLY A 116 -19.58 3.32 5.47
CA GLY A 116 -19.98 4.73 5.50
C GLY A 116 -19.00 5.56 6.36
N PRO A 117 -19.02 6.90 6.28
CA PRO A 117 -18.18 7.76 7.13
C PRO A 117 -18.43 7.56 8.63
N GLU A 118 -19.62 7.05 8.98
CA GLU A 118 -20.08 6.79 10.35
C GLU A 118 -19.96 5.30 10.75
N ASP A 119 -19.68 4.40 9.81
CA ASP A 119 -19.60 2.97 10.07
C ASP A 119 -18.19 2.59 10.56
N LEU A 120 -18.11 2.23 11.84
CA LEU A 120 -16.85 1.81 12.45
C LEU A 120 -16.51 0.34 12.23
N VAL A 121 -17.46 -0.45 11.71
CA VAL A 121 -17.37 -1.91 11.63
C VAL A 121 -17.81 -2.40 10.26
N ASP A 122 -16.92 -3.10 9.56
CA ASP A 122 -17.25 -3.94 8.42
C ASP A 122 -16.70 -5.36 8.70
N PRO A 123 -17.57 -6.37 8.84
CA PRO A 123 -17.14 -7.74 9.13
C PRO A 123 -16.31 -8.37 8.00
N ARG A 124 -16.36 -7.84 6.77
CA ARG A 124 -15.50 -8.29 5.65
C ARG A 124 -14.11 -7.66 5.73
N ALA A 125 -14.03 -6.40 6.17
CA ALA A 125 -12.77 -5.72 6.41
C ALA A 125 -11.88 -6.49 7.38
N ASP A 126 -12.44 -7.06 8.46
CA ASP A 126 -11.66 -7.80 9.46
C ASP A 126 -11.03 -9.11 8.95
N GLN A 127 -11.48 -9.61 7.79
CA GLN A 127 -10.96 -10.83 7.16
C GLN A 127 -9.96 -10.55 6.03
N ALA A 128 -9.91 -9.32 5.52
CA ALA A 128 -9.01 -8.95 4.44
C ALA A 128 -7.60 -8.71 4.97
N GLY A 129 -6.59 -9.26 4.28
CA GLY A 129 -5.19 -8.93 4.54
C GLY A 129 -4.83 -7.54 4.04
N ILE A 130 -5.48 -7.07 2.97
CA ILE A 130 -5.39 -5.69 2.47
C ILE A 130 -6.79 -5.10 2.30
N LEU A 131 -7.04 -3.99 2.99
CA LEU A 131 -8.25 -3.20 2.85
C LEU A 131 -7.89 -1.83 2.25
N ILE A 132 -8.58 -1.38 1.21
CA ILE A 132 -8.27 -0.12 0.51
C ILE A 132 -9.44 0.84 0.62
N GLY A 133 -9.23 2.06 1.09
CA GLY A 133 -10.31 3.03 1.28
C GLY A 133 -9.88 4.49 1.17
N ALA A 134 -10.85 5.38 0.97
CA ALA A 134 -10.60 6.81 0.86
C ALA A 134 -10.81 7.54 2.18
N ASP A 135 -9.89 8.45 2.53
CA ASP A 135 -9.97 9.43 3.63
C ASP A 135 -10.70 9.01 4.94
N ARG A 136 -10.53 7.75 5.38
CA ARG A 136 -11.19 7.18 6.58
C ARG A 136 -10.18 6.72 7.61
N ILE A 137 -10.65 6.62 8.86
CA ILE A 137 -9.87 6.05 9.95
C ILE A 137 -9.71 4.53 9.69
N PRO A 138 -8.47 3.99 9.67
CA PRO A 138 -8.26 2.55 9.56
C PRO A 138 -8.99 1.79 10.68
N PRO A 139 -9.55 0.60 10.42
CA PRO A 139 -10.00 -0.28 11.48
C PRO A 139 -8.86 -0.59 12.46
N GLN A 140 -9.16 -0.82 13.74
CA GLN A 140 -8.13 -1.15 14.74
C GLN A 140 -7.37 -2.45 14.42
N SER A 141 -8.01 -3.36 13.68
CA SER A 141 -7.41 -4.61 13.17
C SER A 141 -6.31 -4.37 12.13
N HIS A 142 -6.25 -3.18 11.52
CA HIS A 142 -5.31 -2.85 10.45
C HIS A 142 -4.29 -1.83 10.95
N GLN A 143 -3.07 -2.27 11.21
CA GLN A 143 -2.04 -1.47 11.89
C GLN A 143 -0.99 -0.86 10.94
N SER A 144 -0.95 -1.33 9.69
CA SER A 144 -0.02 -0.83 8.68
C SER A 144 -0.78 0.02 7.66
N LEU A 145 -0.43 1.30 7.56
CA LEU A 145 -1.08 2.23 6.64
C LEU A 145 -0.12 2.58 5.50
N ILE A 146 -0.53 2.39 4.23
CA ILE A 146 0.24 2.81 3.05
C ILE A 146 -0.67 3.67 2.18
N VAL A 147 -0.27 4.89 1.84
CA VAL A 147 -1.20 5.86 1.24
C VAL A 147 -0.72 6.34 -0.11
N CYS A 148 -1.57 6.29 -1.13
CA CYS A 148 -1.46 7.07 -2.36
C CYS A 148 -2.75 7.87 -2.62
N LEU A 149 -2.56 9.19 -2.69
CA LEU A 149 -3.46 10.29 -3.03
C LEU A 149 -3.90 11.21 -1.85
N SER A 150 -3.58 12.49 -2.05
CA SER A 150 -3.67 13.69 -1.20
C SER A 150 -2.57 13.91 -0.14
N PRO A 151 -1.87 15.08 -0.16
CA PRO A 151 -0.86 15.45 0.84
C PRO A 151 -1.35 15.44 2.30
N ALA A 152 -2.65 15.68 2.52
CA ALA A 152 -3.25 15.72 3.86
C ALA A 152 -3.34 14.32 4.50
N ALA A 153 -3.73 13.32 3.73
CA ALA A 153 -3.85 11.93 4.18
C ALA A 153 -2.47 11.33 4.52
N THR A 154 -1.47 11.56 3.67
CA THR A 154 -0.09 11.09 3.88
C THR A 154 0.51 11.64 5.18
N LYS A 155 0.27 12.91 5.51
CA LYS A 155 0.79 13.54 6.74
C LYS A 155 0.24 12.88 8.00
N ARG A 156 -1.04 12.48 7.99
CA ARG A 156 -1.66 11.74 9.10
C ARG A 156 -1.09 10.33 9.19
N ALA A 157 -0.96 9.63 8.06
CA ALA A 157 -0.44 8.27 8.00
C ALA A 157 0.98 8.13 8.57
N CYS A 158 1.88 9.03 8.16
CA CYS A 158 3.27 9.03 8.63
C CYS A 158 3.44 9.33 10.12
N ARG A 159 2.38 9.70 10.86
CA ARG A 159 2.40 9.92 12.32
C ARG A 159 2.01 8.68 13.12
N ILE A 160 1.42 7.68 12.48
CA ILE A 160 0.98 6.44 13.13
C ILE A 160 2.17 5.47 13.23
N ARG A 161 2.22 4.68 14.29
CA ARG A 161 3.19 3.59 14.44
C ARG A 161 2.81 2.47 13.46
N GLY A 162 3.75 2.04 12.62
CA GLY A 162 3.44 1.13 11.51
C GLY A 162 2.91 1.84 10.26
N GLY A 163 2.83 3.18 10.24
CA GLY A 163 2.44 3.94 9.05
C GLY A 163 3.61 4.29 8.13
N ALA A 164 3.38 4.19 6.82
CA ALA A 164 4.23 4.67 5.75
C ALA A 164 3.42 5.51 4.76
N GLY A 165 4.06 6.37 3.97
CA GLY A 165 3.31 7.30 3.13
C GLY A 165 4.02 7.71 1.85
N LEU A 166 3.26 7.74 0.75
CA LEU A 166 3.67 8.15 -0.58
C LEU A 166 2.63 9.15 -1.16
N PRO A 167 2.79 10.47 -0.96
CA PRO A 167 1.76 11.43 -1.34
C PRO A 167 1.59 11.50 -2.86
N ASP A 168 0.40 11.82 -3.37
CA ASP A 168 0.30 12.29 -4.76
C ASP A 168 0.78 13.73 -4.89
N LEU A 169 1.31 14.02 -6.08
CA LEU A 169 1.83 15.32 -6.48
C LEU A 169 0.78 16.12 -7.23
#